data_AF-A0A2G5T252-F1
#
_entry.id   AF-A0A2G5T252-F1
#
_cell.length_a   1.000
_cell.length_b   1.000
_cell.length_c   1.000
_cell.angle_alpha   90.00
_cell.angle_beta   90.00
_cell.angle_gamma   90.00
#
_symmetry.space_group_name_H-M   'P 1'
#
loop_
_entity.id
_entity.type
_entity.pdbx_description
1 polymer ?
#
loop_
_entity_poly.entity_id
_entity_poly.type
_entity_poly.pdbx_seq_one_letter_code
_entity_poly.pdbx_strand_id
1 'polypeptide(L)'
;MTCNNIKTVPDVELIMKAYPDLQGIDFQGNPRLNCSSLQQFKSKLAILSDCSDTTSEAPTIWKHRLWYARNCKKTAEMHQEISKSLKQLNFTQSFLDYYDLN
;
A
#
# COMPACT_ATOMS: atom_id res chain seq x y z
N MET A 1 0.75 -0.22 -1.86
CA MET A 1 -0.53 -0.13 -1.12
C MET A 1 -0.97 -1.51 -0.62
N THR A 2 0.01 -2.32 -0.22
CA THR A 2 -0.16 -3.75 0.05
C THR A 2 -0.83 -3.97 1.40
N CYS A 3 -1.85 -4.83 1.45
CA CYS A 3 -2.52 -5.23 2.69
C CYS A 3 -3.19 -4.10 3.51
N ASN A 4 -3.85 -3.15 2.84
CA ASN A 4 -4.48 -1.99 3.47
C ASN A 4 -6.02 -2.03 3.47
N ASN A 5 -6.63 -3.19 3.21
CA ASN A 5 -8.09 -3.39 3.14
C ASN A 5 -8.78 -2.37 2.20
N ILE A 6 -8.11 -2.05 1.09
CA ILE A 6 -8.61 -1.14 0.06
C ILE A 6 -9.79 -1.80 -0.65
N LYS A 7 -10.88 -1.05 -0.78
CA LYS A 7 -12.11 -1.50 -1.46
C LYS A 7 -12.29 -0.85 -2.82
N THR A 8 -11.93 0.41 -2.93
CA THR A 8 -12.11 1.24 -4.13
C THR A 8 -10.83 2.02 -4.39
N VAL A 9 -10.52 2.23 -5.67
CA VAL A 9 -9.40 3.05 -6.11
C VAL A 9 -9.87 4.42 -6.60
N PRO A 10 -9.11 5.50 -6.35
CA PRO A 10 -9.38 6.82 -6.90
C PRO A 10 -9.26 6.83 -8.42
N ASP A 11 -9.69 7.94 -9.04
CA ASP A 11 -9.51 8.19 -10.46
C ASP A 11 -8.01 8.22 -10.83
N VAL A 12 -7.64 7.52 -11.91
CA VAL A 12 -6.26 7.40 -12.39
C VAL A 12 -5.67 8.76 -12.79
N GLU A 13 -6.46 9.68 -13.33
CA GLU A 13 -5.97 11.00 -13.75
C GLU A 13 -5.63 11.85 -12.55
N LEU A 14 -6.40 11.74 -11.47
CA LEU A 14 -6.08 12.39 -10.21
C LEU A 14 -4.75 11.87 -9.64
N ILE A 15 -4.55 10.55 -9.68
CA ILE A 15 -3.31 9.92 -9.21
C ILE A 15 -2.11 10.37 -10.06
N MET A 16 -2.23 10.33 -11.38
CA MET A 16 -1.13 10.74 -12.28
C MET A 16 -0.84 12.24 -12.19
N LYS A 17 -1.85 13.09 -11.94
CA LYS A 17 -1.63 14.51 -11.72
C LYS A 17 -0.85 14.78 -10.42
N ALA A 18 -1.15 14.03 -9.36
CA ALA A 18 -0.46 14.15 -8.08
C ALA A 18 0.95 13.52 -8.11
N TYR A 19 1.11 12.44 -8.88
CA TYR A 19 2.34 11.65 -8.98
C TYR A 19 2.69 11.35 -10.45
N PRO A 20 3.18 12.35 -11.20
CA PRO A 20 3.43 12.21 -12.64
C PRO A 20 4.50 11.16 -12.98
N ASP A 21 5.45 10.92 -12.08
CA ASP A 21 6.53 9.95 -12.26
C ASP A 21 6.17 8.53 -11.80
N LEU A 22 4.93 8.32 -11.34
CA LEU A 22 4.48 7.02 -10.87
C LEU A 22 4.43 6.03 -12.03
N GLN A 23 5.10 4.88 -11.89
CA GLN A 23 5.14 3.85 -12.93
C GLN A 23 4.24 2.66 -12.63
N GLY A 24 3.92 2.44 -11.35
CA GLY A 24 3.03 1.36 -10.98
C GLY A 24 2.56 1.41 -9.54
N ILE A 25 1.52 0.62 -9.26
CA ILE A 25 0.88 0.53 -7.94
C ILE A 25 0.67 -0.93 -7.58
N ASP A 26 1.14 -1.29 -6.38
CA ASP A 26 0.87 -2.58 -5.76
C ASP A 26 -0.38 -2.52 -4.88
N PHE A 27 -1.43 -3.20 -5.32
CA PHE A 27 -2.71 -3.43 -4.64
C PHE A 27 -2.86 -4.85 -4.09
N GLN A 28 -1.82 -5.67 -4.04
CA GLN A 28 -1.91 -7.01 -3.47
C GLN A 28 -2.27 -6.99 -1.98
N GLY A 29 -2.82 -8.10 -1.50
CA GLY A 29 -3.29 -8.26 -0.14
C GLY A 29 -4.57 -7.49 0.19
N ASN A 30 -5.32 -7.02 -0.82
CA ASN A 30 -6.59 -6.30 -0.62
C ASN A 30 -7.77 -7.15 -1.13
N PRO A 31 -8.28 -8.13 -0.34
CA PRO A 31 -9.25 -9.12 -0.79
C PRO A 31 -10.66 -8.56 -1.07
N ARG A 32 -10.93 -7.32 -0.67
CA ARG A 32 -12.21 -6.62 -0.91
C ARG A 32 -12.09 -5.56 -2.00
N LEU A 33 -10.97 -5.51 -2.70
CA LEU A 33 -10.76 -4.57 -3.80
C LEU A 33 -11.75 -4.86 -4.93
N ASN A 34 -12.45 -3.83 -5.39
CA ASN A 34 -13.28 -3.92 -6.58
C ASN A 34 -12.39 -4.03 -7.82
N CYS A 35 -12.14 -5.24 -8.30
CA CYS A 35 -11.26 -5.49 -9.44
C CYS A 35 -11.70 -4.79 -10.73
N SER A 36 -13.00 -4.57 -10.94
CA SER A 36 -13.50 -3.82 -12.11
C SER A 36 -13.03 -2.37 -12.11
N SER A 37 -12.79 -1.78 -10.93
CA SER A 37 -12.29 -0.41 -10.81
C SER A 37 -10.81 -0.26 -11.20
N LEU A 38 -10.08 -1.36 -11.42
CA LEU A 38 -8.69 -1.32 -11.90
C LEU A 38 -8.58 -1.10 -13.41
N GLN A 39 -9.67 -1.24 -14.17
CA GLN A 39 -9.65 -1.10 -15.64
C GLN A 39 -9.18 0.28 -16.11
N GLN A 40 -9.46 1.33 -15.33
CA GLN A 40 -9.00 2.70 -15.64
C GLN A 40 -7.47 2.84 -15.69
N PHE A 41 -6.73 1.95 -15.03
CA PHE A 41 -5.26 1.99 -14.98
C PHE A 41 -4.63 1.30 -16.20
N LYS A 42 -5.41 0.56 -16.99
CA LYS A 42 -4.92 -0.17 -18.15
C LYS A 42 -4.21 0.78 -19.12
N SER A 43 -3.01 0.41 -19.54
CA SER A 43 -2.14 1.18 -20.43
C SER A 43 -1.63 2.54 -19.88
N LYS A 44 -2.04 2.95 -18.67
CA LYS A 44 -1.57 4.17 -18.00
C LYS A 44 -0.53 3.88 -16.92
N LEU A 45 -0.73 2.82 -16.14
CA LEU A 45 0.12 2.44 -14.99
C LEU A 45 0.23 0.92 -14.87
N ALA A 46 1.39 0.43 -14.44
CA ALA A 46 1.54 -0.98 -14.11
C ALA A 46 0.81 -1.30 -12.80
N ILE A 47 -0.11 -2.25 -12.81
CA ILE A 47 -0.86 -2.66 -11.62
C ILE A 47 -0.46 -4.08 -11.23
N LEU A 48 -0.07 -4.23 -9.96
CA LEU A 48 0.10 -5.52 -9.33
C LEU A 48 -1.07 -5.72 -8.36
N SER A 49 -1.87 -6.78 -8.52
CA SER A 49 -3.04 -7.02 -7.68
C SER A 49 -3.40 -8.50 -7.60
N ASP A 50 -4.20 -8.88 -6.61
CA ASP A 50 -4.74 -10.25 -6.48
C ASP A 50 -5.98 -10.49 -7.37
N CYS A 51 -6.38 -9.46 -8.14
CA CYS A 51 -7.42 -9.59 -9.14
C CYS A 51 -6.88 -10.45 -10.29
N SER A 52 -7.22 -11.74 -10.27
CA SER A 52 -6.82 -12.69 -11.30
C SER A 52 -7.34 -12.26 -12.68
N ASP A 53 -6.43 -12.06 -13.63
CA ASP A 53 -6.74 -12.40 -15.02
C ASP A 53 -6.78 -13.93 -15.10
N THR A 54 -7.78 -14.46 -15.79
CA THR A 54 -8.17 -15.89 -15.83
C THR A 54 -7.14 -16.85 -16.44
N THR A 55 -5.85 -16.50 -16.53
CA THR A 55 -4.85 -17.27 -17.30
C THR A 55 -3.52 -17.57 -16.63
N SER A 56 -3.21 -17.07 -15.43
CA SER A 56 -2.00 -17.50 -14.71
C SER A 56 -2.36 -18.49 -13.63
N GLU A 57 -1.81 -19.71 -13.71
CA GLU A 57 -1.89 -20.78 -12.72
C GLU A 57 -2.10 -20.23 -11.31
N ALA A 58 -3.31 -20.42 -10.77
CA ALA A 58 -3.63 -19.95 -9.44
C ALA A 58 -2.54 -20.46 -8.49
N PRO A 59 -1.80 -19.58 -7.79
CA PRO A 59 -0.89 -20.05 -6.75
C PRO A 59 -1.74 -20.90 -5.82
N THR A 60 -1.32 -22.15 -5.58
CA THR A 60 -2.05 -23.05 -4.69
C THR A 60 -2.48 -22.27 -3.46
N ILE A 61 -3.73 -22.45 -3.01
CA ILE A 61 -4.34 -21.65 -1.93
C ILE A 61 -3.39 -21.46 -0.74
N TRP A 62 -2.54 -22.46 -0.47
CA TRP A 62 -1.43 -22.44 0.48
C TRP A 62 -0.33 -21.41 0.20
N LYS A 63 0.22 -21.34 -1.02
CA LYS A 63 1.21 -20.34 -1.41
C LYS A 63 0.67 -18.92 -1.26
N HIS A 64 -0.58 -18.69 -1.68
CA HIS A 64 -1.23 -17.38 -1.51
C HIS A 64 -1.43 -17.03 -0.03
N ARG A 65 -1.93 -17.96 0.79
CA ARG A 65 -2.08 -17.76 2.23
C ARG A 65 -0.75 -17.50 2.94
N LEU A 66 0.31 -18.23 2.58
CA LEU A 66 1.64 -18.04 3.15
C LEU A 66 2.25 -16.69 2.73
N TRP A 67 2.09 -16.30 1.46
CA TRP A 67 2.49 -14.99 0.96
C TRP A 67 1.75 -13.89 1.73
N TYR A 68 0.43 -14.00 1.86
CA TYR A 68 -0.39 -13.03 2.59
C TYR A 68 0.04 -12.93 4.06
N ALA A 69 0.17 -14.08 4.74
CA ALA A 69 0.57 -14.11 6.14
C ALA A 69 1.97 -13.53 6.39
N ARG A 70 2.93 -13.74 5.47
CA ARG A 70 4.29 -13.22 5.61
C ARG A 70 4.37 -11.73 5.27
N ASN A 71 3.81 -11.33 4.13
CA ASN A 71 3.99 -9.98 3.62
C ASN A 71 3.07 -8.99 4.32
N CYS A 72 1.79 -9.32 4.55
CA CYS A 72 0.91 -8.42 5.29
C CYS A 72 1.34 -8.22 6.73
N LYS A 73 1.88 -9.27 7.39
CA LYS A 73 2.41 -9.15 8.75
C LYS A 73 3.63 -8.24 8.80
N LYS A 74 4.61 -8.46 7.91
CA LYS A 74 5.81 -7.61 7.83
C LYS A 74 5.48 -6.15 7.54
N THR A 75 4.54 -5.90 6.63
CA THR A 75 4.10 -4.53 6.34
C THR A 75 3.46 -3.88 7.58
N ALA A 76 2.62 -4.61 8.33
CA ALA A 76 2.04 -4.09 9.57
C ALA A 76 3.11 -3.79 10.64
N GLU A 77 4.10 -4.68 10.80
CA GLU A 77 5.23 -4.48 11.71
C GLU A 77 6.06 -3.24 11.32
N MET A 78 6.41 -3.11 10.05
CA MET A 78 7.13 -1.94 9.53
C MET A 78 6.36 -0.63 9.76
N HIS A 79 5.04 -0.62 9.49
CA HIS A 79 4.20 0.55 9.76
C HIS A 79 4.19 0.90 11.25
N GLN A 80 4.17 -0.10 12.14
CA GLN A 80 4.23 0.13 13.59
C GLN A 80 5.58 0.72 14.01
N GLU A 81 6.69 0.23 13.47
CA GLU A 81 8.03 0.75 13.72
C GLU A 81 8.18 2.20 13.25
N ILE A 82 7.78 2.50 12.01
CA ILE A 82 7.78 3.87 11.47
C ILE A 82 6.94 4.80 12.35
N SER A 83 5.74 4.37 12.77
CA SER A 83 4.88 5.17 13.65
C SER A 83 5.55 5.46 15.00
N LYS A 84 6.24 4.49 15.59
CA LYS A 84 6.99 4.68 16.84
C LYS A 84 8.13 5.68 16.64
N SER A 85 8.91 5.54 15.57
CA SER A 85 10.02 6.45 15.25
C SER A 85 9.52 7.88 15.01
N LEU A 86 8.43 8.07 14.27
CA LEU A 86 7.83 9.39 14.06
C LEU A 86 7.33 10.01 15.37
N LYS A 87 6.74 9.23 16.27
CA LYS A 87 6.35 9.72 17.61
C LYS A 87 7.56 10.16 18.44
N GLN A 88 8.65 9.41 18.39
CA GLN A 88 9.90 9.78 19.06
C GLN A 88 10.47 11.08 18.49
N LEU A 89 10.53 11.21 17.16
CA LEU A 89 10.98 12.44 16.51
C LEU A 89 10.12 13.65 16.88
N ASN A 90 8.79 13.51 16.85
CA ASN A 90 7.88 14.59 17.26
C ASN A 90 8.09 14.95 18.74
N PHE A 91 8.27 13.97 19.62
CA PHE A 91 8.54 14.21 21.03
C PHE A 91 9.89 14.93 21.23
N THR A 92 10.95 14.49 20.55
CA THR A 92 12.26 15.14 20.59
C THR A 92 12.20 16.55 20.05
N GLN A 93 11.49 16.79 18.95
CA GLN A 93 11.32 18.14 18.39
C GLN A 93 10.56 19.04 19.36
N SER A 94 9.43 18.59 19.91
CA SER A 94 8.68 19.36 20.92
C SER A 94 9.50 19.63 22.18
N PHE A 95 10.38 18.72 22.57
CA PHE A 95 11.30 18.91 23.68
C PHE A 95 12.38 19.96 23.35
N LEU A 96 13.00 19.91 22.17
CA LEU A 96 13.97 20.91 21.72
C LEU A 96 13.32 22.30 21.61
N ASP A 97 12.14 22.39 21.00
CA ASP A 97 11.39 23.64 20.86
C ASP A 97 11.03 24.26 22.22
N TYR A 98 10.77 23.45 23.26
CA TYR A 98 10.51 23.93 24.62
C TYR A 98 11.78 24.49 25.31
N TYR A 99 12.94 23.89 25.04
CA TYR A 99 14.21 24.33 25.63
C TYR A 99 14.85 25.51 24.88
N ASP A 100 14.59 25.68 23.58
CA ASP A 100 15.06 26.85 22.81
C ASP A 100 14.26 28.13 23.11
N LEU A 101 13.11 28.03 23.80
CA LEU A 101 12.25 29.15 24.20
C LEU A 101 12.45 29.64 25.65
N ASN A 102 13.38 29.05 26.42
CA ASN A 102 13.73 29.44 27.79
C ASN A 102 15.23 29.76 27.93
#